data_AF-A0A914T8I4-F1
#
_entry.id   AF-A0A914T8I4-F1
#
_cell.length_a   1.000
_cell.length_b   1.000
_cell.length_c   1.000
_cell.angle_alpha   90.00
_cell.angle_beta   90.00
_cell.angle_gamma   90.00
#
_symmetry.space_group_name_H-M   'P 1'
#
loop_
_entity.id
_entity.type
_entity.pdbx_description
1 polymer ?
#
loop_
_entity_poly.entity_id
_entity_poly.type
_entity_poly.pdbx_seq_one_letter_code
_entity_poly.pdbx_strand_id
1 'polypeptide(L)' 'MPQYKLHYFNIRGMAEPARLIFHFAGQEFEDHRYNRETEWPKVKSTSETGKAPWLDVDDERIYESLALTRYLGRKFNLI' A
#
# COMPACT_ATOMS: atom_id res chain seq x y z
N MET A 1 16.73 3.76 5.19
CA MET A 1 15.28 3.76 5.52
C MET A 1 14.64 2.68 4.66
N PRO A 2 13.66 1.93 5.18
CA PRO A 2 12.97 0.92 4.39
C PRO A 2 12.35 1.55 3.14
N GLN A 3 12.43 0.85 2.02
CA GLN A 3 11.77 1.25 0.78
C GLN A 3 10.32 0.82 0.82
N TYR A 4 9.40 1.79 0.70
CA TYR A 4 7.96 1.56 0.72
C TYR A 4 7.38 1.66 -0.68
N LYS A 5 6.54 0.69 -1.06
CA LYS A 5 5.75 0.74 -2.28
C LYS A 5 4.30 0.32 -2.01
N LEU A 6 3.39 1.26 -2.13
CA LEU A 6 1.96 1.06 -1.93
C LEU A 6 1.30 0.72 -3.27
N HIS A 7 0.61 -0.41 -3.31
CA HIS A 7 -0.03 -0.92 -4.51
C HIS A 7 -1.55 -0.81 -4.41
N TYR A 8 -2.17 -0.01 -5.27
CA TYR A 8 -3.63 0.09 -5.31
C TYR A 8 -4.16 0.60 -6.66
N PHE A 9 -5.48 0.71 -6.79
CA PHE A 9 -6.11 1.31 -7.96
C PHE A 9 -5.90 2.83 -7.98
N ASN A 10 -6.06 3.45 -9.16
CA ASN A 10 -6.06 4.91 -9.33
C ASN A 10 -7.35 5.57 -8.80
N ILE A 11 -7.65 5.31 -7.53
CA ILE A 11 -8.69 5.92 -6.70
C ILE A 11 -8.13 6.07 -5.28
N ARG A 12 -8.81 6.83 -4.42
CA ARG A 12 -8.49 6.89 -2.98
C ARG A 12 -8.71 5.52 -2.33
N GLY A 13 -9.99 5.15 -2.20
CA GLY A 13 -10.45 3.85 -1.71
C GLY A 13 -9.75 3.39 -0.43
N MET A 14 -9.47 2.09 -0.35
CA MET A 14 -8.95 1.43 0.85
C MET A 14 -7.47 1.74 1.14
N ALA A 15 -6.73 2.31 0.18
CA ALA A 15 -5.32 2.66 0.35
C ALA A 15 -5.11 4.09 0.89
N GLU A 16 -6.15 4.93 0.86
CA GLU A 16 -6.02 6.33 1.25
C GLU A 16 -5.53 6.56 2.69
N PRO A 17 -5.98 5.79 3.71
CA PRO A 17 -5.44 5.94 5.06
C PRO A 17 -3.92 5.75 5.11
N ALA A 18 -3.37 4.82 4.32
CA ALA A 18 -1.94 4.59 4.24
C ALA A 18 -1.20 5.76 3.58
N ARG A 19 -1.73 6.31 2.48
CA ARG A 19 -1.17 7.50 1.82
C ARG A 19 -1.11 8.69 2.77
N LEU A 20 -2.19 8.94 3.51
CA LEU A 20 -2.26 10.03 4.49
C LEU A 20 -1.22 9.85 5.59
N ILE A 21 -1.02 8.62 6.08
CA ILE A 21 0.01 8.33 7.09
C ILE A 21 1.42 8.61 6.54
N PHE A 22 1.74 8.17 5.31
CA PHE A 22 3.05 8.46 4.71
C PHE A 22 3.31 9.96 4.57
N HIS A 23 2.33 10.70 4.03
CA HIS A 23 2.46 12.15 3.89
C HIS A 23 2.56 12.86 5.23
N PHE A 24 1.76 12.47 6.23
CA PHE A 24 1.82 13.04 7.57
C PHE A 24 3.17 12.80 8.26
N ALA A 25 3.74 11.59 8.08
CA ALA A 25 5.04 11.22 8.63
C ALA A 25 6.24 11.83 7.86
N GLY A 26 6.01 12.52 6.73
CA GLY A 26 7.07 12.99 5.84
C GLY A 26 7.88 11.84 5.23
N GLN A 27 7.32 10.64 5.15
CA GLN A 27 7.98 9.45 4.62
C GLN A 27 7.73 9.35 3.12
N GLU A 28 8.82 9.28 2.34
CA GLU A 28 8.76 8.96 0.92
C GLU A 28 8.33 7.51 0.68
N PHE A 29 7.50 7.30 -0.34
CA PHE A 29 7.03 5.99 -0.78
C PHE A 29 6.66 6.04 -2.26
N GLU A 30 6.72 4.90 -2.95
CA GLU A 30 6.18 4.77 -4.30
C GLU A 30 4.67 4.48 -4.23
N ASP A 31 3.83 5.37 -4.77
CA ASP A 31 2.39 5.16 -4.90
C ASP A 31 2.07 4.54 -6.27
N HIS A 32 2.14 3.22 -6.37
CA HIS A 32 1.89 2.50 -7.61
C HIS A 32 0.38 2.32 -7.83
N ARG A 33 -0.16 3.12 -8.76
CA ARG A 33 -1.59 3.17 -9.08
C ARG A 33 -1.93 2.44 -10.36
N TYR A 34 -2.69 1.37 -10.24
CA TYR A 34 -3.15 0.57 -11.37
C TYR A 34 -4.43 1.11 -11.98
N ASN A 35 -4.49 1.11 -13.31
CA ASN A 35 -5.73 1.02 -14.05
C ASN A 35 -6.38 -0.36 -13.83
N ARG A 36 -7.68 -0.35 -13.52
CA ARG A 36 -8.41 -1.57 -13.13
C ARG A 36 -8.64 -2.53 -14.29
N GLU A 37 -8.73 -2.02 -15.50
CA GLU A 37 -9.08 -2.79 -16.70
C GLU A 37 -7.83 -3.29 -17.44
N THR A 38 -6.78 -2.47 -17.54
CA THR A 38 -5.63 -2.75 -18.42
C THR A 38 -4.38 -3.26 -17.71
N GLU A 39 -4.22 -2.94 -16.42
CA GLU A 39 -3.02 -3.25 -15.64
C GLU A 39 -3.30 -4.27 -14.54
N TRP A 40 -4.38 -4.08 -13.77
CA TRP A 40 -4.74 -4.98 -12.67
C TRP A 40 -4.81 -6.47 -13.05
N PRO A 41 -5.43 -6.87 -14.18
CA PRO A 41 -5.49 -8.30 -14.54
C PRO A 41 -4.12 -8.96 -14.69
N LYS A 42 -3.08 -8.18 -15.02
CA LYS A 42 -1.70 -8.67 -15.23
C LYS A 42 -0.96 -8.86 -13.91
N VAL A 43 -1.32 -8.10 -12.87
CA VAL A 43 -0.63 -8.11 -11.58
C VAL A 43 -1.42 -8.81 -10.49
N LYS A 44 -2.72 -9.09 -10.67
CA LYS A 44 -3.57 -9.73 -9.66
C LYS A 44 -2.96 -11.02 -9.12
N SER A 45 -2.31 -11.82 -9.97
CA SER A 45 -1.67 -13.08 -9.58
C SER A 45 -0.42 -12.91 -8.70
N THR A 46 0.15 -11.72 -8.61
CA THR A 46 1.29 -11.44 -7.71
C THR A 46 0.82 -11.14 -6.29
N SER A 47 -0.47 -10.89 -6.08
CA SER A 47 -1.09 -10.79 -4.76
C SER A 47 -1.57 -12.16 -4.32
N GLU A 48 -1.01 -12.69 -3.23
CA GLU A 48 -1.41 -13.99 -2.67
C GLU A 48 -2.89 -14.02 -2.23
N THR A 49 -3.45 -12.85 -1.91
CA THR A 49 -4.87 -12.72 -1.55
C THR A 49 -5.77 -12.46 -2.77
N GLY A 50 -5.17 -12.24 -3.96
CA GLY A 50 -5.87 -11.86 -5.18
C GLY A 50 -6.57 -10.49 -5.10
N LYS A 51 -6.19 -9.65 -4.11
CA LYS A 51 -6.80 -8.34 -3.81
C LYS A 51 -5.74 -7.25 -3.64
N ALA A 52 -6.20 -6.01 -3.71
CA ALA A 52 -5.46 -4.80 -3.34
C ALA A 52 -6.25 -4.03 -2.26
N PRO A 53 -5.62 -3.23 -1.38
CA PRO A 53 -4.21 -2.86 -1.41
C PRO A 53 -3.27 -3.87 -0.74
N TRP A 54 -1.98 -3.75 -1.07
CA TRP A 54 -0.86 -4.25 -0.28
C TRP A 54 0.26 -3.23 -0.24
N LEU A 55 1.19 -3.42 0.70
CA LEU A 55 2.37 -2.60 0.89
C LEU A 55 3.61 -3.49 0.85
N ASP A 56 4.57 -3.16 -0.02
CA ASP A 56 5.91 -3.72 0.02
C ASP A 56 6.78 -2.86 0.94
N VAL A 57 7.52 -3.52 1.83
CA VAL A 57 8.45 -2.95 2.80
C VAL A 57 9.76 -3.72 2.67
N ASP A 58 10.71 -3.17 1.92
CA ASP A 58 11.93 -3.89 1.54
C ASP A 58 11.59 -5.26 0.90
N ASP A 59 11.96 -6.37 1.55
CA ASP A 59 11.73 -7.75 1.08
C ASP A 59 10.42 -8.37 1.61
N GLU A 60 9.66 -7.63 2.45
CA GLU A 60 8.40 -8.11 3.03
C GLU A 60 7.18 -7.45 2.39
N ARG A 61 6.05 -8.18 2.38
CA ARG A 61 4.78 -7.70 1.85
C ARG A 61 3.66 -7.83 2.88
N ILE A 62 2.87 -6.76 3.01
CA ILE A 62 1.72 -6.69 3.92
C ILE A 62 0.44 -6.51 3.11
N TYR A 63 -0.46 -7.48 3.20
CA TYR A 63 -1.79 -7.44 2.59
C TYR A 63 -2.85 -6.84 3.52
N GLU A 64 -4.02 -6.52 2.96
CA GLU A 64 -5.20 -6.01 3.66
C GLU A 64 -5.04 -4.58 4.21
N SER A 65 -5.99 -3.71 3.87
CA SER A 65 -5.90 -2.27 4.16
C SER A 65 -5.75 -1.96 5.65
N LEU A 66 -6.54 -2.61 6.50
CA LEU A 66 -6.47 -2.38 7.95
C LEU A 66 -5.17 -2.88 8.57
N ALA A 67 -4.56 -3.94 8.03
CA ALA A 67 -3.31 -4.47 8.53
C ALA A 67 -2.14 -3.54 8.17
N LEU A 68 -2.04 -3.12 6.90
CA LEU A 68 -1.00 -2.18 6.49
C LEU A 68 -1.19 -0.80 7.13
N THR A 69 -2.41 -0.28 7.28
CA THR A 69 -2.65 1.01 7.96
C THR A 69 -2.24 0.96 9.43
N ARG A 70 -2.57 -0.13 10.14
CA ARG A 70 -2.15 -0.34 11.54
C ARG A 70 -0.64 -0.51 11.68
N TYR A 71 -0.02 -1.22 10.74
CA TYR A 71 1.44 -1.34 10.69
C TYR A 71 2.09 0.05 10.57
N LEU A 72 1.66 0.86 9.61
CA LEU A 72 2.20 2.21 9.40
C LEU A 72 1.94 3.13 10.59
N GLY A 73 0.75 3.05 11.19
CA GLY A 73 0.42 3.81 12.40
C GLY A 73 1.39 3.56 13.55
N ARG A 74 1.72 2.29 13.82
CA ARG A 74 2.74 1.93 14.82
C ARG A 74 4.14 2.33 14.37
N LYS A 75 4.48 2.12 13.09
CA LYS A 75 5.81 2.40 12.54
C LYS A 75 6.19 3.88 12.64
N PHE A 76 5.23 4.77 12.49
CA PHE A 76 5.41 6.23 12.58
C PHE A 76 4.87 6.83 13.89
N ASN A 77 4.64 6.00 14.92
CA ASN A 77 4.25 6.45 16.26
C ASN A 77 2.98 7.34 16.28
N LEU A 78 1.97 6.94 15.53
CA LEU A 78 0.65 7.60 15.47
C LEU A 78 -0.40 6.91 16.36
N ILE A 79 -0.11 5.69 16.82
CA ILE A 79 -0.88 4.86 17.77
C ILE A 79 0.05 3.94 18.56
#